data_AF-S8DX15-F1
#
_entry.id   AF-S8DX15-F1
#
_cell.length_a   1.000
_cell.length_b   1.000
_cell.length_c   1.000
_cell.angle_alpha   90.00
_cell.angle_beta   90.00
_cell.angle_gamma   90.00
#
_symmetry.space_group_name_H-M   'P 1'
#
loop_
_entity.id
_entity.type
_entity.pdbx_description
1 polymer ?
#
loop_
_entity_poly.entity_id
_entity_poly.type
_entity_poly.pdbx_seq_one_letter_code
_entity_poly.pdbx_strand_id
1 'polypeptide(L)'
;RSALIIKQIMRQIVTSLRKIHATGIVHRDVKPSNLVVTRKGRIKLIDFGAATDLRIGKNYVPDRGLLDPDYCPPELYVMPEETPQPPPEPIAALLSPILWQLNSPDLLDMYSAGIVMLQMAVPSLRSAAGLKNFNVELKSFGYDLGEWRARTRRKPDLSILDIDSGRGWDLATKLVSERGGFRRGRLSASAALRHPYFLLGADRAAALLSKF
;
A
#
# COMPACT_ATOMS: atom_id res chain seq x y z
N ARG A 1 -2.78 -19.48 12.21
CA ARG A 1 -1.59 -18.75 12.75
C ARG A 1 -1.09 -17.69 11.76
N SER A 2 -0.81 -18.05 10.49
CA SER A 2 -0.27 -17.12 9.46
C SER A 2 -1.15 -15.90 9.20
N ALA A 3 -2.48 -16.06 9.10
CA ALA A 3 -3.40 -14.93 8.88
C ALA A 3 -3.32 -13.84 9.97
N LEU A 4 -3.12 -14.23 11.24
CA LEU A 4 -2.95 -13.28 12.36
C LEU A 4 -1.62 -12.54 12.27
N ILE A 5 -0.54 -13.23 11.89
CA ILE A 5 0.78 -12.62 11.69
C ILE A 5 0.71 -11.57 10.59
N ILE A 6 0.11 -11.92 9.44
CA ILE A 6 -0.09 -11.00 8.31
C ILE A 6 -0.91 -9.78 8.75
N LYS A 7 -2.03 -10.00 9.46
CA LYS A 7 -2.87 -8.93 10.01
C LYS A 7 -2.07 -7.98 10.92
N GLN A 8 -1.20 -8.52 11.79
CA GLN A 8 -0.36 -7.72 12.68
C GLN A 8 0.74 -6.95 11.95
N ILE A 9 1.39 -7.56 10.95
CA ILE A 9 2.40 -6.90 10.12
C ILE A 9 1.74 -5.78 9.31
N MET A 10 0.62 -6.05 8.63
CA MET A 10 -0.13 -5.06 7.86
C MET A 10 -0.59 -3.89 8.71
N ARG A 11 -1.08 -4.14 9.92
CA ARG A 11 -1.46 -3.06 10.85
C ARG A 11 -0.28 -2.15 11.18
N GLN A 12 0.93 -2.70 11.37
CA GLN A 12 2.14 -1.92 11.63
C GLN A 12 2.61 -1.13 10.40
N ILE A 13 2.57 -1.73 9.21
CA ILE A 13 2.90 -1.07 7.94
C ILE A 13 1.97 0.12 7.72
N VAL A 14 0.65 -0.12 7.71
CA VAL A 14 -0.35 0.93 7.46
C VAL A 14 -0.32 2.01 8.55
N THR A 15 -0.05 1.66 9.81
CA THR A 15 0.15 2.65 10.88
C THR A 15 1.37 3.53 10.65
N SER A 16 2.47 2.96 10.13
CA SER A 16 3.68 3.72 9.82
C SER A 16 3.45 4.65 8.62
N LEU A 17 2.79 4.15 7.57
CA LEU A 17 2.37 4.95 6.42
C LEU A 17 1.49 6.12 6.83
N ARG A 18 0.45 5.88 7.64
CA ARG A 18 -0.40 6.97 8.17
C ARG A 18 0.41 8.06 8.87
N LYS A 19 1.46 7.69 9.62
CA LYS A 19 2.30 8.67 10.34
C LYS A 19 3.11 9.54 9.40
N ILE A 20 3.76 8.97 8.38
CA ILE A 20 4.55 9.75 7.40
C ILE A 20 3.63 10.55 6.47
N HIS A 21 2.46 10.01 6.13
CA HIS A 21 1.45 10.68 5.32
C HIS A 21 0.89 11.91 6.03
N ALA A 22 0.68 11.83 7.35
CA ALA A 22 0.26 12.97 8.16
C ALA A 22 1.31 14.10 8.20
N THR A 23 2.57 13.83 7.86
CA THR A 23 3.61 14.84 7.73
C THR A 23 3.81 15.31 6.29
N GLY A 24 2.95 14.96 5.33
CA GLY A 24 3.10 15.38 3.93
C GLY A 24 4.19 14.63 3.15
N ILE A 25 4.69 13.50 3.70
CA ILE A 25 5.72 12.68 3.07
C ILE A 25 5.06 11.45 2.44
N VAL A 26 5.44 11.11 1.20
CA VAL A 26 5.10 9.84 0.55
C VAL A 26 6.37 9.05 0.32
N HIS A 27 6.39 7.77 0.71
CA HIS A 27 7.60 6.96 0.71
C HIS A 27 8.06 6.57 -0.70
N ARG A 28 7.12 6.22 -1.58
CA ARG A 28 7.33 5.86 -2.99
C ARG A 28 8.10 4.57 -3.27
N ASP A 29 8.51 3.82 -2.25
CA ASP A 29 9.25 2.56 -2.40
C ASP A 29 8.91 1.55 -1.29
N VAL A 30 7.61 1.36 -1.05
CA VAL A 30 7.14 0.42 -0.02
C VAL A 30 7.20 -1.00 -0.58
N LYS A 31 8.16 -1.79 -0.10
CA LYS A 31 8.36 -3.19 -0.52
C LYS A 31 9.01 -4.02 0.59
N PRO A 32 9.04 -5.35 0.49
CA PRO A 32 9.55 -6.20 1.56
C PRO A 32 11.00 -5.89 1.98
N SER A 33 11.88 -5.54 1.03
CA SER A 33 13.27 -5.18 1.34
C SER A 33 13.40 -3.90 2.19
N ASN A 34 12.40 -3.02 2.14
CA ASN A 34 12.37 -1.76 2.87
C ASN A 34 11.55 -1.84 4.17
N LEU A 35 11.19 -3.06 4.59
CA LEU A 35 10.46 -3.35 5.83
C LEU A 35 11.31 -4.22 6.75
N VAL A 36 11.92 -3.59 7.76
CA VAL A 36 12.79 -4.28 8.71
C VAL A 36 12.03 -4.71 9.96
N VAL A 37 12.24 -5.96 10.38
CA VAL A 37 11.73 -6.47 11.66
C VAL A 37 12.79 -6.27 12.74
N THR A 38 12.45 -5.48 13.75
CA THR A 38 13.31 -5.30 14.93
C THR A 38 13.30 -6.54 15.84
N ARG A 39 14.30 -6.68 16.72
CA ARG A 39 14.34 -7.75 17.75
C ARG A 39 13.08 -7.82 18.62
N LYS A 40 12.35 -6.71 18.76
CA LYS A 40 11.09 -6.63 19.52
C LYS A 40 9.84 -6.94 18.66
N GLY A 41 10.01 -7.52 17.47
CA GLY A 41 8.92 -7.85 16.56
C GLY A 41 8.20 -6.64 15.93
N ARG A 42 8.78 -5.45 16.02
CA ARG A 42 8.22 -4.24 15.38
C ARG A 42 8.71 -4.10 13.96
N ILE A 43 7.81 -3.75 13.04
CA ILE A 43 8.13 -3.37 11.67
C ILE A 43 8.57 -1.90 11.63
N LYS A 44 9.68 -1.63 10.96
CA LYS A 44 10.14 -0.28 10.62
C LYS A 44 10.30 -0.15 9.11
N LEU A 45 9.77 0.94 8.59
CA LEU A 45 9.99 1.36 7.22
C LEU A 45 11.38 2.03 7.14
N ILE A 46 12.17 1.65 6.13
CA ILE A 46 13.51 2.16 5.86
C ILE A 46 13.60 2.64 4.41
N ASP A 47 14.69 3.34 4.10
CA ASP A 47 15.02 3.82 2.75
C ASP A 47 14.06 4.87 2.17
N PHE A 48 14.27 6.12 2.58
CA PHE A 48 13.54 7.28 2.08
C PHE A 48 14.22 7.92 0.86
N GLY A 49 15.10 7.21 0.14
CA GLY A 49 15.83 7.75 -1.01
C GLY A 49 14.91 8.21 -2.14
N ALA A 50 13.80 7.48 -2.36
CA ALA A 50 12.77 7.83 -3.34
C ALA A 50 11.64 8.71 -2.79
N ALA A 51 11.64 9.00 -1.47
CA ALA A 51 10.52 9.68 -0.83
C ALA A 51 10.39 11.13 -1.28
N THR A 52 9.16 11.64 -1.30
CA THR A 52 8.84 13.04 -1.62
C THR A 52 8.26 13.73 -0.41
N ASP A 53 8.61 15.01 -0.21
CA ASP A 53 8.01 15.87 0.81
C ASP A 53 7.34 17.05 0.12
N LEU A 54 6.01 17.04 0.14
CA LEU A 54 5.18 18.04 -0.52
C LEU A 54 5.21 19.41 0.15
N ARG A 55 5.73 19.52 1.38
CA ARG A 55 5.80 20.80 2.10
C ARG A 55 7.01 21.63 1.71
N ILE A 56 8.12 20.95 1.42
CA ILE A 56 9.41 21.57 1.10
C ILE A 56 9.79 21.39 -0.38
N GLY A 57 8.95 20.74 -1.18
CA GLY A 57 9.23 20.53 -2.60
C GLY A 57 10.37 19.54 -2.90
N LYS A 58 10.76 18.69 -1.93
CA LYS A 58 11.85 17.72 -2.12
C LYS A 58 11.37 16.51 -2.92
N ASN A 59 12.12 16.13 -3.96
CA ASN A 59 11.75 15.05 -4.89
C ASN A 59 10.31 15.23 -5.43
N TYR A 60 9.90 16.48 -5.62
CA TYR A 60 8.55 16.88 -6.06
C TYR A 60 8.35 16.65 -7.55
N VAL A 61 9.43 16.73 -8.34
CA VAL A 61 9.43 16.32 -9.74
C VAL A 61 9.30 14.79 -9.79
N PRO A 62 8.34 14.24 -10.56
CA PRO A 62 8.17 12.81 -10.70
C PRO A 62 9.28 12.24 -11.57
N ASP A 63 10.49 12.10 -11.00
CA ASP A 63 11.51 11.29 -11.63
C ASP A 63 11.05 9.83 -11.55
N ARG A 64 10.56 9.31 -12.68
CA ARG A 64 9.97 7.97 -12.79
C ARG A 64 11.03 6.88 -12.56
N GLY A 65 12.31 7.20 -12.73
CA GLY A 65 13.42 6.25 -12.60
C GLY A 65 13.69 5.77 -11.16
N LEU A 66 13.13 6.43 -10.15
CA LEU A 66 13.34 6.10 -8.74
C LEU A 66 12.33 5.08 -8.19
N LEU A 67 11.36 4.65 -8.99
CA LEU A 67 10.28 3.78 -8.57
C LEU A 67 10.56 2.31 -8.89
N ASP A 68 10.18 1.41 -7.99
CA ASP A 68 10.20 -0.03 -8.25
C ASP A 68 8.93 -0.44 -9.01
N PRO A 69 9.04 -0.87 -10.30
CA PRO A 69 7.89 -1.11 -11.15
C PRO A 69 7.02 -2.26 -10.65
N ASP A 70 7.58 -3.20 -9.86
CA ASP A 70 6.84 -4.36 -9.40
C ASP A 70 5.86 -4.04 -8.24
N TYR A 71 6.01 -2.88 -7.60
CA TYR A 71 5.19 -2.42 -6.49
C TYR A 71 4.41 -1.14 -6.79
N CYS A 72 4.47 -0.63 -8.02
CA CYS A 72 3.86 0.64 -8.39
C CYS A 72 2.47 0.49 -9.00
N PRO A 73 1.54 1.42 -8.72
CA PRO A 73 0.23 1.47 -9.36
C PRO A 73 0.31 2.00 -10.81
N PRO A 74 -0.72 1.79 -11.65
CA PRO A 74 -0.73 2.21 -13.05
C PRO A 74 -0.55 3.71 -13.25
N GLU A 75 -1.11 4.50 -12.34
CA GLU A 75 -1.16 5.94 -12.51
C GLU A 75 0.19 6.65 -12.31
N LEU A 76 1.27 5.96 -11.91
CA LEU A 76 2.70 6.36 -11.81
C LEU A 76 3.07 7.81 -11.38
N TYR A 77 2.12 8.63 -10.98
CA TYR A 77 2.28 10.06 -10.71
C TYR A 77 1.79 10.39 -9.31
N VAL A 78 2.63 11.16 -8.62
CA VAL A 78 2.30 11.81 -7.35
C VAL A 78 1.48 13.09 -7.62
N MET A 79 1.69 13.75 -8.77
CA MET A 79 1.02 14.97 -9.23
C MET A 79 0.87 15.02 -10.77
N PRO A 80 -0.06 15.83 -11.30
CA PRO A 80 -0.25 16.02 -12.74
C PRO A 80 1.01 16.60 -13.40
N GLU A 81 1.30 16.19 -14.64
CA GLU A 81 2.47 16.64 -15.43
C GLU A 81 2.51 18.17 -15.65
N GLU A 82 1.39 18.85 -15.41
CA GLU A 82 1.16 20.29 -15.57
C GLU A 82 1.87 21.16 -14.52
N THR A 83 2.46 20.56 -13.47
CA THR A 83 3.27 21.27 -12.45
C THR A 83 4.72 20.76 -12.45
N PRO A 84 5.55 21.18 -13.41
CA PRO A 84 6.89 20.62 -13.63
C PRO A 84 7.91 21.02 -12.54
N GLN A 85 7.62 22.05 -11.74
CA GLN A 85 8.48 22.49 -10.63
C GLN A 85 7.67 22.70 -9.36
N PRO A 86 8.20 22.34 -8.17
CA PRO A 86 7.59 22.71 -6.91
C PRO A 86 7.47 24.24 -6.82
N PRO A 87 6.36 24.77 -6.31
CA PRO A 87 6.33 26.17 -5.91
C PRO A 87 7.39 26.43 -4.82
N PRO A 88 7.87 27.69 -4.64
CA PRO A 88 8.81 28.05 -3.58
C PRO A 88 8.37 27.52 -2.20
N GLU A 89 9.30 27.14 -1.33
CA GLU A 89 9.00 26.44 -0.06
C GLU A 89 7.83 27.04 0.76
N PRO A 90 7.73 28.37 0.96
CA PRO A 90 6.59 28.95 1.70
C PRO A 90 5.25 28.71 1.01
N ILE A 91 5.23 28.73 -0.33
CA ILE A 91 4.04 28.52 -1.16
C ILE A 91 3.72 27.01 -1.23
N ALA A 92 4.74 26.15 -1.32
CA ALA A 92 4.58 24.70 -1.25
C ALA A 92 3.96 24.27 0.08
N ALA A 93 4.49 24.78 1.20
CA ALA A 93 3.95 24.51 2.52
C ALA A 93 2.49 24.96 2.65
N LEU A 94 2.15 26.13 2.09
CA LEU A 94 0.78 26.66 2.09
C LEU A 94 -0.19 25.82 1.25
N LEU A 95 0.23 25.41 0.06
CA LEU A 95 -0.61 24.65 -0.88
C LEU A 95 -0.61 23.14 -0.63
N SER A 96 0.33 22.63 0.17
CA SER A 96 0.53 21.20 0.41
C SER A 96 -0.76 20.46 0.81
N PRO A 97 -1.61 20.94 1.74
CA PRO A 97 -2.86 20.27 2.07
C PRO A 97 -3.85 20.17 0.89
N ILE A 98 -3.91 21.21 0.05
CA ILE A 98 -4.78 21.26 -1.13
C ILE A 98 -4.26 20.28 -2.18
N LEU A 99 -2.96 20.31 -2.47
CA LEU A 99 -2.31 19.39 -3.42
C LEU A 99 -2.46 17.94 -2.98
N TRP A 100 -2.32 17.67 -1.68
CA TRP A 100 -2.55 16.35 -1.12
C TRP A 100 -3.99 15.89 -1.35
N GLN A 101 -4.96 16.76 -1.07
CA GLN A 101 -6.37 16.40 -1.24
C GLN A 101 -6.75 16.19 -2.70
N LEU A 102 -6.22 17.03 -3.61
CA LEU A 102 -6.46 16.93 -5.05
C LEU A 102 -5.88 15.65 -5.64
N ASN A 103 -4.61 15.36 -5.34
CA ASN A 103 -3.86 14.31 -6.02
C ASN A 103 -3.82 12.99 -5.25
N SER A 104 -4.11 13.01 -3.94
CA SER A 104 -4.07 11.83 -3.05
C SER A 104 -2.82 10.97 -3.25
N PRO A 105 -1.61 11.57 -3.13
CA PRO A 105 -0.36 10.92 -3.51
C PRO A 105 -0.02 9.73 -2.60
N ASP A 106 -0.52 9.72 -1.36
CA ASP A 106 -0.40 8.62 -0.41
C ASP A 106 -0.96 7.30 -0.90
N LEU A 107 -1.93 7.35 -1.81
CA LEU A 107 -2.51 6.14 -2.39
C LEU A 107 -1.48 5.33 -3.20
N LEU A 108 -0.35 5.93 -3.59
CA LEU A 108 0.76 5.19 -4.17
C LEU A 108 1.33 4.18 -3.17
N ASP A 109 1.71 4.62 -1.98
CA ASP A 109 2.24 3.74 -0.93
C ASP A 109 1.22 2.68 -0.50
N MET A 110 -0.07 3.02 -0.53
CA MET A 110 -1.14 2.10 -0.16
C MET A 110 -1.32 0.96 -1.17
N TYR A 111 -1.05 1.20 -2.46
CA TYR A 111 -1.02 0.15 -3.47
C TYR A 111 0.12 -0.83 -3.21
N SER A 112 1.32 -0.28 -3.00
CA SER A 112 2.50 -1.05 -2.70
C SER A 112 2.32 -1.88 -1.43
N ALA A 113 1.67 -1.33 -0.40
CA ALA A 113 1.27 -2.08 0.80
C ALA A 113 0.28 -3.23 0.49
N GLY A 114 -0.63 -3.04 -0.46
CA GLY A 114 -1.50 -4.10 -0.98
C GLY A 114 -0.73 -5.24 -1.65
N ILE A 115 0.26 -4.91 -2.49
CA ILE A 115 1.16 -5.90 -3.11
C ILE A 115 1.93 -6.67 -2.03
N VAL A 116 2.48 -5.98 -1.02
CA VAL A 116 3.15 -6.62 0.12
C VAL A 116 2.21 -7.57 0.87
N MET A 117 0.95 -7.18 1.08
CA MET A 117 -0.06 -8.05 1.70
C MET A 117 -0.28 -9.33 0.88
N LEU A 118 -0.42 -9.20 -0.44
CA LEU A 118 -0.60 -10.32 -1.36
C LEU A 118 0.61 -11.26 -1.33
N GLN A 119 1.84 -10.76 -1.35
CA GLN A 119 3.04 -11.61 -1.26
C GLN A 119 3.15 -12.37 0.06
N MET A 120 2.74 -11.75 1.17
CA MET A 120 2.71 -12.45 2.46
C MET A 120 1.67 -13.58 2.46
N ALA A 121 0.49 -13.33 1.90
CA ALA A 121 -0.63 -14.27 1.90
C ALA A 121 -0.56 -15.35 0.82
N VAL A 122 0.07 -15.07 -0.33
CA VAL A 122 0.06 -15.92 -1.52
C VAL A 122 1.49 -16.31 -1.87
N PRO A 123 1.94 -17.54 -1.53
CA PRO A 123 3.33 -17.95 -1.71
C PRO A 123 3.87 -17.84 -3.14
N SER A 124 3.03 -18.06 -4.15
CA SER A 124 3.43 -17.98 -5.56
C SER A 124 3.84 -16.57 -6.01
N LEU A 125 3.45 -15.52 -5.27
CA LEU A 125 3.78 -14.13 -5.56
C LEU A 125 5.10 -13.65 -4.93
N ARG A 126 5.76 -14.50 -4.12
CA ARG A 126 7.01 -14.13 -3.42
C ARG A 126 8.24 -14.13 -4.32
N SER A 127 8.18 -14.84 -5.45
CA SER A 127 9.27 -14.83 -6.44
C SER A 127 9.12 -13.65 -7.39
N ALA A 128 10.24 -13.10 -7.87
CA ALA A 128 10.23 -12.00 -8.85
C ALA A 128 9.47 -12.39 -10.12
N ALA A 129 9.64 -13.63 -10.61
CA ALA A 129 8.88 -14.12 -11.76
C ALA A 129 7.38 -14.24 -11.47
N GLY A 130 7.00 -14.71 -10.28
CA GLY A 130 5.60 -14.80 -9.86
C GLY A 130 4.93 -13.44 -9.81
N LEU A 131 5.60 -12.46 -9.18
CA LEU A 131 5.10 -11.09 -9.05
C LEU A 131 4.99 -10.39 -10.42
N LYS A 132 6.00 -10.51 -11.29
CA LYS A 132 5.94 -9.94 -12.65
C LYS A 132 4.78 -10.49 -13.46
N ASN A 133 4.56 -11.81 -13.42
CA ASN A 133 3.44 -12.43 -14.11
C ASN A 133 2.10 -11.96 -13.56
N PHE A 134 1.97 -11.87 -12.23
CA PHE A 134 0.80 -11.30 -11.58
C PHE A 134 0.53 -9.86 -12.02
N ASN A 135 1.55 -9.00 -12.05
CA ASN A 135 1.40 -7.61 -12.47
C ASN A 135 0.96 -7.49 -13.93
N VAL A 136 1.49 -8.33 -14.82
CA VAL A 136 1.07 -8.38 -16.23
C VAL A 136 -0.40 -8.83 -16.37
N GLU A 137 -0.81 -9.87 -15.66
CA GLU A 137 -2.20 -10.34 -15.65
C GLU A 137 -3.14 -9.29 -15.03
N LEU A 138 -2.78 -8.75 -13.87
CA LEU A 138 -3.58 -7.74 -13.19
C LEU A 138 -3.80 -6.51 -14.07
N LYS A 139 -2.75 -6.07 -14.79
CA LYS A 139 -2.85 -4.99 -15.77
C LYS A 139 -3.80 -5.33 -16.93
N SER A 140 -3.76 -6.55 -17.46
CA SER A 140 -4.67 -6.96 -18.54
C SER A 140 -6.13 -7.10 -18.08
N PHE A 141 -6.35 -7.20 -16.77
CA PHE A 141 -7.66 -7.20 -16.12
C PHE A 141 -8.05 -5.84 -15.52
N GLY A 142 -7.40 -4.74 -15.92
CA GLY A 142 -7.77 -3.39 -15.48
C GLY A 142 -7.57 -3.16 -13.98
N TYR A 143 -6.59 -3.83 -13.38
CA TYR A 143 -6.29 -3.75 -11.95
C TYR A 143 -7.43 -4.16 -11.01
N ASP A 144 -8.33 -5.00 -11.51
CA ASP A 144 -9.38 -5.63 -10.72
C ASP A 144 -8.91 -7.02 -10.23
N LEU A 145 -8.73 -7.13 -8.91
CA LEU A 145 -8.32 -8.40 -8.27
C LEU A 145 -9.41 -9.49 -8.37
N GLY A 146 -10.68 -9.12 -8.43
CA GLY A 146 -11.80 -10.04 -8.64
C GLY A 146 -11.77 -10.68 -10.02
N GLU A 147 -11.58 -9.87 -11.06
CA GLU A 147 -11.38 -10.35 -12.44
C GLU A 147 -10.14 -11.22 -12.54
N TRP A 148 -9.03 -10.81 -11.92
CA TRP A 148 -7.82 -11.62 -11.86
C TRP A 148 -8.07 -12.98 -11.21
N ARG A 149 -8.76 -13.02 -10.06
CA ARG A 149 -9.11 -14.26 -9.36
C ARG A 149 -9.99 -15.18 -10.22
N ALA A 150 -10.93 -14.62 -10.97
CA ALA A 150 -11.85 -15.39 -11.80
C ALA A 150 -11.17 -15.98 -13.05
N ARG A 151 -10.18 -15.27 -13.61
CA ARG A 151 -9.63 -15.57 -14.95
C ARG A 151 -8.18 -16.08 -14.94
N THR A 152 -7.46 -15.95 -13.84
CA THR A 152 -6.06 -16.42 -13.77
C THR A 152 -5.97 -17.94 -13.93
N ARG A 153 -5.13 -18.39 -14.86
CA ARG A 153 -4.88 -19.82 -15.09
C ARG A 153 -4.03 -20.45 -14.00
N ARG A 154 -3.32 -19.64 -13.21
CA ARG A 154 -2.37 -20.10 -12.19
C ARG A 154 -3.05 -20.64 -10.93
N LYS A 155 -4.33 -20.30 -10.71
CA LYS A 155 -5.15 -20.73 -9.56
C LYS A 155 -4.36 -20.72 -8.24
N PRO A 156 -3.86 -19.55 -7.80
CA PRO A 156 -3.06 -19.46 -6.59
C PRO A 156 -3.87 -19.80 -5.34
N ASP A 157 -3.17 -20.22 -4.28
CA ASP A 157 -3.80 -20.42 -2.96
C ASP A 157 -4.15 -19.07 -2.34
N LEU A 158 -5.46 -18.80 -2.23
CA LEU A 158 -6.02 -17.59 -1.62
C LEU A 158 -6.68 -17.86 -0.26
N SER A 159 -6.54 -19.08 0.27
CA SER A 159 -7.23 -19.52 1.50
C SER A 159 -7.02 -18.57 2.68
N ILE A 160 -5.81 -18.01 2.83
CA ILE A 160 -5.49 -17.04 3.89
C ILE A 160 -6.31 -15.75 3.78
N LEU A 161 -6.58 -15.27 2.56
CA LEU A 161 -7.33 -14.04 2.30
C LEU A 161 -8.85 -14.25 2.46
N ASP A 162 -9.31 -15.48 2.24
CA ASP A 162 -10.73 -15.88 2.30
C ASP A 162 -11.24 -16.13 3.74
N ILE A 163 -10.34 -16.24 4.72
CA ILE A 163 -10.69 -16.36 6.15
C ILE A 163 -11.53 -15.15 6.61
N ASP A 164 -12.31 -15.35 7.69
CA ASP A 164 -13.15 -14.32 8.32
C ASP A 164 -14.11 -13.67 7.31
N SER A 165 -14.78 -14.48 6.49
CA SER A 165 -15.70 -14.02 5.43
C SER A 165 -15.03 -13.16 4.35
N GLY A 166 -13.81 -13.51 3.95
CA GLY A 166 -13.10 -12.83 2.87
C GLY A 166 -12.64 -11.42 3.19
N ARG A 167 -12.51 -11.03 4.46
CA ARG A 167 -12.09 -9.66 4.83
C ARG A 167 -10.67 -9.33 4.42
N GLY A 168 -9.79 -10.33 4.39
CA GLY A 168 -8.42 -10.16 3.89
C GLY A 168 -8.42 -9.87 2.40
N TRP A 169 -9.23 -10.61 1.65
CA TRP A 169 -9.46 -10.40 0.23
C TRP A 169 -10.03 -9.00 -0.06
N ASP A 170 -11.10 -8.61 0.64
CA ASP A 170 -11.75 -7.31 0.48
C ASP A 170 -10.78 -6.14 0.76
N LEU A 171 -9.93 -6.24 1.80
CA LEU A 171 -8.89 -5.24 2.05
C LEU A 171 -7.87 -5.20 0.89
N ALA A 172 -7.38 -6.35 0.43
CA ALA A 172 -6.41 -6.41 -0.66
C ALA A 172 -6.95 -5.79 -1.95
N THR A 173 -8.20 -6.10 -2.33
CA THR A 173 -8.91 -5.49 -3.46
C THR A 173 -8.95 -3.98 -3.35
N LYS A 174 -9.32 -3.45 -2.18
CA LYS A 174 -9.38 -2.01 -1.93
C LYS A 174 -8.02 -1.31 -1.81
N LEU A 175 -6.93 -2.05 -1.66
CA LEU A 175 -5.56 -1.50 -1.67
C LEU A 175 -4.97 -1.53 -3.08
N VAL A 176 -5.30 -2.52 -3.90
CA VAL A 176 -4.71 -2.71 -5.23
C VAL A 176 -5.57 -2.12 -6.36
N SER A 177 -6.81 -1.71 -6.08
CA SER A 177 -7.69 -1.05 -7.05
C SER A 177 -7.08 0.24 -7.62
N GLU A 178 -7.43 0.57 -8.86
CA GLU A 178 -7.16 1.87 -9.47
C GLU A 178 -7.78 3.04 -8.68
N ARG A 179 -7.20 4.24 -8.86
CA ARG A 179 -7.83 5.48 -8.39
C ARG A 179 -8.98 5.81 -9.33
N GLY A 180 -10.20 5.36 -9.02
CA GLY A 180 -11.37 5.75 -9.79
C GLY A 180 -11.55 7.27 -9.84
N GLY A 181 -12.04 7.81 -10.96
CA GLY A 181 -12.19 9.26 -11.20
C GLY A 181 -13.05 10.04 -10.20
N PHE A 182 -13.81 9.35 -9.34
CA PHE A 182 -14.63 9.93 -8.27
C PHE A 182 -14.18 9.57 -6.84
N ARG A 183 -12.91 9.16 -6.63
CA ARG A 183 -12.36 8.80 -5.30
C ARG A 183 -13.09 7.63 -4.58
N ARG A 184 -14.00 6.93 -5.26
CA ARG A 184 -14.48 5.60 -4.88
C ARG A 184 -13.47 4.57 -5.39
N GLY A 185 -12.35 4.46 -4.69
CA GLY A 185 -11.22 3.65 -5.10
C GLY A 185 -10.31 3.34 -3.92
N ARG A 186 -9.01 3.28 -4.20
CA ARG A 186 -7.98 2.84 -3.26
C ARG A 186 -8.07 3.51 -1.88
N LEU A 187 -7.97 2.71 -0.82
CA LEU A 187 -8.03 3.23 0.57
C LEU A 187 -6.76 3.98 0.95
N SER A 188 -6.93 5.15 1.59
CA SER A 188 -5.85 5.81 2.33
C SER A 188 -5.49 5.02 3.59
N ALA A 189 -4.32 5.29 4.18
CA ALA A 189 -3.88 4.60 5.39
C ALA A 189 -4.88 4.73 6.56
N SER A 190 -5.48 5.91 6.72
CA SER A 190 -6.51 6.18 7.73
C SER A 190 -7.81 5.42 7.46
N ALA A 191 -8.23 5.29 6.20
CA ALA A 191 -9.41 4.51 5.84
C ALA A 191 -9.15 3.00 5.99
N ALA A 192 -7.98 2.53 5.57
CA ALA A 192 -7.56 1.13 5.71
C ALA A 192 -7.53 0.69 7.17
N LEU A 193 -7.03 1.49 8.12
CA LEU A 193 -7.01 1.12 9.54
C LEU A 193 -8.41 0.99 10.18
N ARG A 194 -9.44 1.61 9.59
CA ARG A 194 -10.84 1.45 9.99
C ARG A 194 -11.52 0.25 9.32
N HIS A 195 -10.81 -0.48 8.48
CA HIS A 195 -11.36 -1.63 7.78
C HIS A 195 -11.68 -2.79 8.74
N PRO A 196 -12.79 -3.52 8.56
CA PRO A 196 -13.17 -4.66 9.42
C PRO A 196 -12.08 -5.74 9.57
N TYR A 197 -11.17 -5.84 8.60
CA TYR A 197 -9.99 -6.72 8.68
C TYR A 197 -9.13 -6.47 9.92
N PHE A 198 -8.97 -5.21 10.35
CA PHE A 198 -8.18 -4.84 11.53
C PHE A 198 -8.99 -4.73 12.82
N LEU A 199 -10.32 -4.54 12.73
CA LEU A 199 -11.17 -4.28 13.89
C LEU A 199 -11.51 -5.55 14.68
N LEU A 200 -11.76 -6.67 14.00
CA LEU A 200 -12.16 -7.91 14.66
C LEU A 200 -10.96 -8.85 14.81
N GLY A 201 -10.55 -8.99 16.07
CA GLY A 201 -9.39 -9.79 16.50
C GLY A 201 -8.57 -9.14 17.62
N ALA A 202 -8.74 -7.85 17.90
CA ALA A 202 -8.09 -7.20 19.05
C ALA A 202 -8.51 -7.86 20.37
N ASP A 203 -9.80 -8.18 20.55
CA ASP A 203 -10.30 -8.82 21.77
C ASP A 203 -9.88 -10.29 21.89
N ARG A 204 -9.87 -11.05 20.79
CA ARG A 204 -9.41 -12.45 20.81
C ARG A 204 -7.90 -12.58 20.91
N ALA A 205 -7.12 -11.69 20.29
CA ALA A 205 -5.66 -11.70 20.39
C ALA A 205 -5.20 -11.19 21.76
N ALA A 206 -5.83 -10.16 22.34
CA ALA A 206 -5.59 -9.75 23.71
C ALA A 206 -6.00 -10.85 24.72
N ALA A 207 -7.12 -11.53 24.49
CA ALA A 207 -7.54 -12.68 25.31
C ALA A 207 -6.66 -13.94 25.16
N LEU A 208 -5.97 -14.11 24.02
CA LEU A 208 -5.01 -15.20 23.80
C LEU A 208 -3.60 -14.87 24.31
N LEU A 209 -3.20 -13.59 24.26
CA LEU A 209 -1.92 -13.11 24.78
C LEU A 209 -1.93 -12.87 26.30
N SER A 210 -3.10 -12.73 26.92
CA SER A 210 -3.25 -12.66 28.39
C SER A 210 -3.32 -14.03 29.07
N LYS A 211 -3.29 -15.12 28.28
CA LYS A 211 -3.25 -16.51 28.78
C LYS A 211 -1.84 -17.10 28.83
N PHE A 212 -0.81 -16.27 28.68
CA PHE A 212 0.60 -16.63 28.84
C PHE A 212 1.29 -15.62 29.75
#